data_AF-A0A8T4LSR8-F1
#
_entry.id   AF-A0A8T4LSR8-F1
#
_cell.length_a   1.000
_cell.length_b   1.000
_cell.length_c   1.000
_cell.angle_alpha   90.00
_cell.angle_beta   90.00
_cell.angle_gamma   90.00
#
_symmetry.space_group_name_H-M   'P 1'
#
loop_
_entity.id
_entity.type
_entity.pdbx_description
1 polymer ?
#
loop_
_entity_poly.entity_id
_entity_poly.type
_entity_poly.pdbx_seq_one_letter_code
_entity_poly.pdbx_strand_id
1 'polypeptide(L)' 'ARLSHDALVGLAMRFDSRKARENFVFDVVACKLAARSKISLSFVSSNPVELEKALEGRKFSGTIVS' A
#
# COMPACT_ATOMS: atom_id res chain seq x y z
N ALA A 1 -10.43 1.16 4.48
CA ALA A 1 -10.56 -0.28 4.17
C ALA A 1 -9.35 -1.03 4.76
N ARG A 2 -9.44 -2.35 4.95
CA ARG A 2 -8.29 -3.20 5.32
C ARG A 2 -7.99 -4.16 4.18
N LEU A 3 -6.70 -4.41 3.95
CA LEU A 3 -6.18 -5.32 2.95
C LEU A 3 -5.10 -6.19 3.62
N SER A 4 -5.01 -7.47 3.31
CA SER A 4 -3.91 -8.29 3.80
C SER A 4 -2.65 -8.08 2.96
N HIS A 5 -1.47 -8.37 3.53
CA HIS A 5 -0.22 -8.35 2.76
C HIS A 5 -0.27 -9.27 1.54
N ASP A 6 -0.87 -10.46 1.67
CA ASP A 6 -1.01 -11.40 0.53
C ASP A 6 -1.87 -10.82 -0.59
N ALA A 7 -2.95 -10.12 -0.24
CA ALA A 7 -3.79 -9.45 -1.23
C ALA A 7 -3.06 -8.27 -1.90
N LEU A 8 -2.24 -7.53 -1.14
CA LEU A 8 -1.37 -6.49 -1.71
C LEU A 8 -0.35 -7.07 -2.69
N VAL A 9 0.32 -8.17 -2.33
CA VAL A 9 1.27 -8.85 -3.22
C VAL A 9 0.55 -9.40 -4.46
N GLY A 10 -0.65 -9.94 -4.31
CA GLY A 10 -1.48 -10.40 -5.42
C GLY A 10 -1.85 -9.27 -6.39
N LEU A 11 -2.22 -8.09 -5.88
CA LEU A 11 -2.45 -6.89 -6.69
C LEU A 11 -1.16 -6.45 -7.39
N ALA A 12 -0.05 -6.41 -6.67
CA ALA A 12 1.25 -6.05 -7.22
C ALA A 12 1.63 -6.93 -8.42
N MET A 13 1.50 -8.26 -8.26
CA MET A 13 1.82 -9.23 -9.30
C MET A 13 0.87 -9.18 -10.51
N ARG A 14 -0.42 -8.86 -10.32
CA ARG A 14 -1.41 -8.81 -11.41
C ARG A 14 -1.21 -7.63 -12.34
N PHE A 15 -0.69 -6.53 -11.82
CA PHE A 15 -0.62 -5.25 -12.52
C PHE A 15 0.83 -4.78 -12.74
N ASP A 16 1.84 -5.56 -12.33
CA ASP A 16 3.25 -5.40 -12.76
C ASP A 16 3.39 -5.74 -14.25
N SER A 17 2.99 -4.79 -15.10
CA SER A 17 3.00 -4.95 -16.56
C SER A 17 4.40 -4.83 -17.17
N ARG A 18 5.42 -4.39 -16.40
CA ARG A 18 6.81 -4.12 -16.83
C ARG A 18 6.93 -3.44 -18.20
N LYS A 19 5.94 -2.61 -18.55
CA LYS A 19 5.95 -1.82 -19.78
C LYS A 19 6.68 -0.51 -19.52
N ALA A 20 7.52 -0.11 -20.47
CA ALA A 20 8.18 1.17 -20.41
C ALA A 20 7.14 2.31 -20.31
N ARG A 21 7.39 3.28 -19.43
CA ARG A 21 6.53 4.45 -19.14
C ARG A 21 5.22 4.16 -18.40
N GLU A 22 5.03 2.97 -17.83
CA GLU A 22 3.93 2.72 -16.88
C GLU A 22 4.45 2.81 -15.44
N ASN A 23 3.97 3.82 -14.69
CA ASN A 23 4.24 3.95 -13.25
C ASN A 23 3.15 3.20 -12.48
N PHE A 24 3.42 1.95 -12.13
CA PHE A 24 2.52 1.21 -11.26
C PHE A 24 2.84 1.50 -9.80
N VAL A 25 1.81 1.88 -9.03
CA VAL A 25 1.97 2.38 -7.65
C VAL A 25 2.46 1.30 -6.68
N PHE A 26 2.23 0.03 -7.00
CA PHE A 26 2.58 -1.09 -6.13
C PHE A 26 3.81 -1.81 -6.65
N ASP A 27 4.99 -1.36 -6.19
CA ASP A 27 6.25 -2.05 -6.46
C ASP A 27 6.22 -3.47 -5.87
N VAL A 28 6.45 -4.47 -6.71
CA VAL A 28 6.38 -5.89 -6.33
C VAL A 28 7.40 -6.24 -5.24
N VAL A 29 8.59 -5.67 -5.31
CA VAL A 29 9.67 -5.92 -4.34
C VAL A 29 9.31 -5.29 -2.99
N ALA A 30 8.87 -4.04 -2.99
CA ALA A 30 8.42 -3.35 -1.78
C ALA A 30 7.23 -4.05 -1.12
N CYS A 31 6.24 -4.49 -1.89
CA CYS A 31 5.09 -5.23 -1.37
C CYS A 31 5.52 -6.56 -0.73
N LYS A 32 6.44 -7.30 -1.36
CA LYS A 32 7.00 -8.54 -0.79
C LYS A 32 7.82 -8.29 0.47
N LEU A 33 8.59 -7.20 0.52
CA LEU A 33 9.35 -6.81 1.71
C LEU A 33 8.42 -6.44 2.88
N ALA A 34 7.37 -5.67 2.61
CA ALA A 34 6.38 -5.31 3.61
C ALA A 34 5.68 -6.56 4.19
N ALA A 35 5.29 -7.50 3.31
CA ALA A 35 4.70 -8.78 3.70
C ALA A 35 5.66 -9.62 4.57
N ARG A 36 6.91 -9.79 4.12
CA ARG A 36 7.92 -10.57 4.84
C ARG A 36 8.25 -10.00 6.22
N SER A 37 8.35 -8.68 6.32
CA SER A 37 8.73 -7.98 7.55
C SER A 37 7.53 -7.65 8.45
N LYS A 38 6.29 -7.97 8.03
CA LYS A 38 5.04 -7.59 8.70
C LYS A 38 4.94 -6.09 8.97
N ILE A 39 5.46 -5.28 8.06
CA ILE A 39 5.39 -3.82 8.15
C ILE A 39 3.96 -3.40 7.74
N SER A 40 3.29 -2.65 8.61
CA SER A 40 1.99 -2.05 8.30
C SER A 40 2.16 -0.93 7.28
N LEU A 41 1.33 -0.91 6.24
CA LEU A 41 1.32 0.16 5.24
C LEU A 41 0.00 0.92 5.29
N SER A 42 0.07 2.24 5.15
CA SER A 42 -1.11 3.11 5.07
C SER A 42 -1.12 3.82 3.72
N PHE A 43 -2.07 3.46 2.86
CA PHE A 43 -2.34 4.18 1.63
C PHE A 43 -3.33 5.32 1.94
N VAL A 44 -2.82 6.55 1.88
CA VAL A 44 -3.55 7.80 2.13
C VAL A 44 -3.52 8.70 0.91
N SER A 45 -4.47 9.63 0.81
CA SER A 45 -4.41 10.69 -0.20
C SER A 45 -3.33 11.71 0.14
N SER A 46 -3.05 12.63 -0.78
CA SER A 46 -2.11 13.74 -0.56
C SER A 46 -2.65 14.83 0.39
N ASN A 47 -3.80 14.63 1.03
CA ASN A 47 -4.34 15.55 2.01
C ASN A 47 -3.58 15.41 3.35
N PRO A 48 -2.90 16.47 3.83
CA PRO A 48 -2.13 16.43 5.07
C PRO A 48 -2.95 15.98 6.30
N VAL A 49 -4.24 16.33 6.35
CA VAL A 49 -5.14 15.96 7.46
C VAL A 49 -5.37 14.45 7.52
N GLU A 50 -5.45 13.79 6.37
CA GLU A 50 -5.61 12.32 6.32
C GLU A 50 -4.30 11.60 6.64
N LEU A 51 -3.16 12.18 6.25
CA LEU A 51 -1.85 11.68 6.63
C LEU A 51 -1.65 11.75 8.15
N GLU A 52 -1.98 12.87 8.78
CA GLU A 52 -1.91 13.05 10.24
C GLU A 52 -2.75 12.01 10.97
N LYS A 53 -4.02 11.83 10.56
CA LYS A 53 -4.90 10.79 11.12
C LYS A 53 -4.29 9.39 10.99
N ALA A 54 -3.67 9.07 9.86
CA ALA A 54 -3.05 7.76 9.64
C ALA A 54 -1.83 7.54 10.53
N LEU A 55 -1.00 8.57 10.74
CA LEU A 55 0.18 8.52 11.61
C LEU A 55 -0.20 8.30 13.08
N GLU A 56 -1.30 8.89 13.52
CA GLU A 56 -1.80 8.75 14.89
C GLU A 56 -2.67 7.49 15.11
N GLY A 57 -2.85 6.66 14.07
CA GLY A 57 -3.70 5.47 14.15
C GLY A 57 -5.20 5.78 14.26
N ARG A 58 -5.61 7.02 13.98
CA ARG A 58 -7.03 7.43 13.90
C ARG A 58 -7.65 6.94 12.59
N LYS A 59 -8.98 6.91 12.54
CA LYS A 59 -9.71 6.55 11.32
C LYS A 59 -9.42 7.59 10.22
N PHE A 60 -8.86 7.14 9.11
CA PHE A 60 -8.59 7.95 7.93
C PHE A 60 -9.27 7.37 6.69
N SER A 61 -9.41 8.21 5.67
CA SER A 61 -9.90 7.84 4.35
C SER A 61 -8.74 7.23 3.55
N GLY A 62 -8.75 5.90 3.44
CA GLY A 62 -7.70 5.16 2.76
C GLY A 62 -7.73 3.67 3.05
N THR A 63 -6.60 3.01 2.85
CA THR A 63 -6.44 1.57 3.04
C THR A 63 -5.26 1.26 3.94
N ILE A 64 -5.49 0.44 4.95
CA ILE A 64 -4.42 -0.12 5.81
C ILE A 64 -4.10 -1.52 5.29
N VAL A 65 -2.81 -1.84 5.17
CA VAL A 65 -2.30 -3.18 4.89
C VAL A 65 -1.64 -3.74 6.14
N SER A 66 -2.15 -4.86 6.62
CA SER A 66 -1.75 -5.51 7.88
C SER A 66 -1.91 -7.01 7.84
#